data_AF-A0A2S2P1Y4-F1
#
_entry.id   AF-A0A2S2P1Y4-F1
#
_cell.length_a   1.000
_cell.length_b   1.000
_cell.length_c   1.000
_cell.angle_alpha   90.00
_cell.angle_beta   90.00
_cell.angle_gamma   90.00
#
_symmetry.space_group_name_H-M   'P 1'
#
loop_
_entity.id
_entity.type
_entity.pdbx_description
1 polymer ?
#
loop_
_entity_poly.entity_id
_entity_poly.type
_entity_poly.pdbx_seq_one_letter_code
_entity_poly.pdbx_strand_id
1 'polypeptide(L)'
;LSKHNPDFCNVYKNTLLNHTSWSIQNELIETCAANVKSTIIQEIIDCGMFSISCDEARSHNQEQLSICVRYPHEMDIYERFLGFVDVSEKQTADALVLKLVEFLNASKLDKIP
;
A
#
# COMPACT_ATOMS: atom_id res chain seq x y z
N LEU A 1 6.05 -15.49 20.08
CA LEU A 1 7.00 -16.54 19.62
C LEU A 1 8.22 -16.74 20.55
N SER A 2 8.81 -15.70 21.16
CA SER A 2 10.02 -15.84 22.01
C SER A 2 9.84 -16.64 23.32
N LYS A 3 8.61 -16.87 23.80
CA LYS A 3 8.35 -17.65 25.02
C LYS A 3 8.41 -19.17 24.82
N HIS A 4 8.34 -19.64 23.58
CA HIS A 4 8.17 -21.08 23.26
C HIS A 4 9.41 -21.71 22.61
N ASN A 5 10.43 -20.90 22.28
CA ASN A 5 11.71 -21.40 21.79
C ASN A 5 12.84 -20.76 22.65
N PRO A 6 13.53 -21.56 23.49
CA PRO A 6 14.52 -21.05 24.43
C PRO A 6 15.77 -20.46 23.74
N ASP A 7 16.15 -20.97 22.57
CA ASP A 7 17.27 -20.43 21.79
C ASP A 7 16.94 -19.03 21.27
N PHE A 8 15.72 -18.84 20.75
CA PHE A 8 15.20 -17.53 20.38
C PHE A 8 15.12 -16.59 21.59
N CYS A 9 14.70 -17.07 22.76
CA CYS A 9 14.63 -16.25 23.96
C CYS A 9 16.01 -15.73 24.40
N ASN A 10 17.04 -16.57 24.31
CA ASN A 10 18.41 -16.21 24.68
C ASN A 10 19.06 -15.20 23.72
N VAL A 11 18.80 -15.31 22.41
CA VAL A 11 19.30 -14.32 21.44
C VAL A 11 18.72 -12.94 21.73
N TYR A 12 17.40 -12.84 21.98
CA TYR A 12 16.73 -11.55 22.22
C TYR A 12 17.01 -10.94 23.59
N LYS A 13 17.30 -11.76 24.61
CA LYS A 13 17.67 -11.26 25.96
C LYS A 13 19.06 -10.61 26.00
N ASN A 14 19.95 -11.03 25.11
CA ASN A 14 21.35 -10.57 25.07
C ASN A 14 21.59 -9.46 24.04
N THR A 15 20.56 -9.05 23.29
CA THR A 15 20.62 -7.93 22.33
C THR A 15 19.84 -6.74 22.87
N LEU A 16 20.45 -5.54 22.85
CA LEU A 16 19.77 -4.28 23.20
C LEU A 16 18.65 -3.91 22.20
N LEU A 17 18.66 -4.50 21.00
CA LEU A 17 17.68 -4.32 19.93
C LEU A 17 16.59 -5.40 19.98
N ASN A 18 15.34 -4.98 20.17
CA ASN A 18 14.19 -5.86 20.07
C ASN A 18 13.61 -5.83 18.65
N HIS A 19 14.05 -6.74 17.79
CA HIS A 19 13.56 -6.86 16.39
C HIS A 19 12.06 -7.16 16.28
N THR A 20 11.41 -7.59 17.35
CA THR A 20 9.94 -7.78 17.41
C THR A 20 9.22 -6.59 18.03
N SER A 21 9.90 -5.49 18.29
CA SER A 21 9.24 -4.25 18.70
C SER A 21 8.28 -3.78 17.60
N TRP A 22 7.16 -3.18 18.02
CA TRP A 22 6.15 -2.66 17.10
C TRP A 22 6.75 -1.66 16.10
N SER A 23 7.70 -0.83 16.54
CA SER A 23 8.36 0.18 15.71
C SER A 23 9.15 -0.46 14.57
N ILE A 24 9.99 -1.45 14.87
CA ILE A 24 10.80 -2.13 13.84
C ILE A 24 9.92 -2.92 12.88
N GLN A 25 8.88 -3.58 13.40
CA GLN A 25 7.95 -4.32 12.54
C GLN A 25 7.18 -3.40 11.60
N ASN A 26 6.70 -2.25 12.07
CA ASN A 26 6.00 -1.28 11.23
C ASN A 26 6.92 -0.68 10.16
N GLU A 27 8.16 -0.32 10.53
CA GLU A 27 9.14 0.19 9.57
C GLU A 27 9.45 -0.83 8.46
N LEU A 28 9.60 -2.10 8.82
CA LEU A 28 9.80 -3.18 7.84
C LEU A 28 8.58 -3.32 6.92
N ILE A 29 7.36 -3.30 7.46
CA ILE A 29 6.13 -3.39 6.68
C ILE A 29 6.02 -2.20 5.71
N GLU A 30 6.24 -0.98 6.19
CA GLU A 30 6.21 0.24 5.38
C GLU A 30 7.26 0.21 4.27
N THR A 31 8.48 -0.23 4.58
CA THR A 31 9.57 -0.36 3.59
C THR A 31 9.22 -1.40 2.52
N CYS A 32 8.71 -2.57 2.91
CA CYS A 32 8.28 -3.60 1.97
C CYS A 32 7.12 -3.11 1.10
N ALA A 33 6.12 -2.46 1.69
CA ALA A 33 4.98 -1.90 0.97
C ALA A 33 5.41 -0.82 -0.04
N ALA A 34 6.31 0.08 0.36
CA ALA A 34 6.88 1.10 -0.51
C ALA A 34 7.63 0.48 -1.69
N ASN A 35 8.44 -0.56 -1.44
CA ASN A 35 9.17 -1.26 -2.49
C ASN A 35 8.21 -1.93 -3.49
N VAL A 36 7.22 -2.69 -3.02
CA VAL A 36 6.21 -3.33 -3.88
C VAL A 36 5.45 -2.29 -4.70
N LYS A 37 5.00 -1.20 -4.07
CA LYS A 37 4.30 -0.12 -4.75
C LYS A 37 5.16 0.54 -5.83
N SER A 38 6.45 0.76 -5.56
CA SER A 38 7.39 1.32 -6.53
C SER A 38 7.57 0.40 -7.75
N THR A 39 7.66 -0.92 -7.53
CA THR A 39 7.76 -1.89 -8.63
C THR A 39 6.51 -1.84 -9.52
N ILE A 40 5.32 -1.88 -8.93
CA ILE A 40 4.05 -1.79 -9.66
C ILE A 40 3.97 -0.49 -10.47
N ILE A 41 4.33 0.65 -9.86
CA ILE A 41 4.32 1.95 -10.55
C ILE A 41 5.28 1.95 -11.74
N GLN A 42 6.48 1.37 -11.59
CA GLN A 42 7.45 1.29 -12.69
C GLN A 42 6.91 0.44 -13.85
N GLU A 43 6.31 -0.71 -13.56
CA GLU A 43 5.68 -1.56 -14.59
C GLU A 43 4.57 -0.81 -15.34
N ILE A 44 3.76 -0.01 -14.62
CA ILE A 44 2.71 0.82 -15.21
C ILE A 44 3.31 1.92 -16.10
N ILE A 45 4.38 2.58 -15.66
CA ILE A 45 5.08 3.58 -16.46
C ILE A 45 5.63 2.95 -17.75
N ASP A 46 6.22 1.77 -17.65
CA ASP A 46 6.84 1.07 -18.79
C ASP A 46 5.80 0.63 -19.83
N CYS A 47 4.61 0.21 -19.39
CA CYS A 47 3.52 -0.17 -20.30
C CYS A 47 2.76 1.05 -20.88
N GLY A 48 2.82 2.20 -20.21
CA GLY A 48 2.24 3.47 -20.66
C GLY A 48 0.71 3.52 -20.65
N MET A 49 0.03 2.54 -20.06
CA MET A 49 -1.43 2.52 -19.96
C MET A 49 -1.91 1.72 -18.76
N PHE A 50 -2.99 2.17 -18.12
CA PHE A 50 -3.60 1.45 -17.01
C PHE A 50 -5.06 1.85 -16.85
N SER A 51 -5.81 1.02 -16.15
CA SER A 51 -7.14 1.37 -15.65
C SER A 51 -7.14 1.36 -14.13
N ILE A 52 -7.94 2.23 -13.53
CA ILE A 52 -8.13 2.29 -12.08
C ILE A 52 -9.51 1.75 -11.76
N SER A 53 -9.58 0.94 -10.70
CA SER A 53 -10.81 0.54 -10.03
C SER A 53 -10.73 1.01 -8.59
N CYS A 54 -11.78 1.68 -8.13
CA CYS A 54 -11.88 2.12 -6.76
C CYS A 54 -13.16 1.55 -6.15
N ASP A 55 -13.06 1.11 -4.90
CA ASP A 55 -14.22 0.66 -4.13
C ASP A 55 -14.24 1.37 -2.78
N GLU A 56 -15.37 1.99 -2.47
CA GLU A 56 -15.59 2.72 -1.23
C GLU A 56 -16.28 1.79 -0.23
N ALA A 57 -15.66 1.61 0.93
CA ALA A 57 -16.15 0.70 1.95
C ALA A 57 -15.92 1.25 3.35
N ARG A 58 -16.89 0.96 4.23
CA ARG A 58 -16.81 1.25 5.65
C ARG A 58 -15.98 0.19 6.38
N SER A 59 -14.94 0.64 7.07
CA SER A 59 -14.18 -0.17 8.02
C SER A 59 -14.35 0.39 9.43
N HIS A 60 -15.13 -0.29 10.26
CA HIS A 60 -15.48 0.17 11.61
C HIS A 60 -16.16 1.56 11.58
N ASN A 61 -15.43 2.60 12.00
CA ASN A 61 -15.89 4.00 12.07
C ASN A 61 -15.20 4.89 11.03
N GLN A 62 -14.45 4.30 10.09
CA GLN A 62 -13.75 5.02 9.02
C GLN A 62 -14.31 4.59 7.66
N GLU A 63 -14.47 5.56 6.77
CA GLU A 63 -14.78 5.30 5.36
C GLU A 63 -13.46 5.29 4.59
N GLN A 64 -13.23 4.24 3.80
CA GLN A 64 -11.98 4.05 3.07
C GLN A 64 -12.26 3.81 1.60
N LEU A 65 -11.47 4.46 0.74
CA LEU A 65 -11.45 4.23 -0.69
C LEU A 65 -10.27 3.32 -1.01
N SER A 66 -10.56 2.08 -1.39
CA SER A 66 -9.55 1.15 -1.92
C SER A 66 -9.21 1.52 -3.36
N ILE A 67 -7.92 1.47 -3.71
CA ILE A 67 -7.45 1.80 -5.06
C ILE A 67 -6.70 0.61 -5.63
N CYS A 68 -7.22 0.07 -6.73
CA CYS A 68 -6.63 -1.01 -7.51
C CYS A 68 -6.34 -0.53 -8.93
N VAL A 69 -5.22 -0.99 -9.49
CA VAL A 69 -4.81 -0.72 -10.86
C VAL A 69 -4.76 -2.01 -11.66
N ARG A 70 -5.12 -1.91 -12.93
CA ARG A 70 -5.02 -2.98 -13.89
C ARG A 70 -4.23 -2.51 -15.10
N TYR A 71 -3.20 -3.26 -15.48
CA TYR A 71 -2.26 -2.90 -16.54
C TYR A 71 -1.71 -4.15 -17.24
N PRO A 72 -1.31 -4.04 -18.52
CA PRO A 72 -0.62 -5.12 -19.21
C PRO A 72 0.85 -5.19 -18.80
N HIS A 73 1.35 -6.39 -18.54
CA HIS A 73 2.77 -6.64 -18.31
C HIS A 73 3.12 -8.04 -18.84
N GLU A 74 4.20 -8.16 -19.60
CA GLU A 74 4.67 -9.45 -20.17
C GLU A 74 3.58 -10.29 -20.87
N MET A 75 2.71 -9.66 -21.67
CA MET A 75 1.58 -10.27 -22.39
C MET A 75 0.40 -10.76 -21.52
N ASP A 76 0.47 -10.55 -20.21
CA ASP A 76 -0.63 -10.81 -19.28
C ASP A 76 -1.23 -9.51 -18.73
N ILE A 77 -2.46 -9.61 -18.20
CA ILE A 77 -3.13 -8.50 -17.52
C ILE A 77 -2.98 -8.70 -16.02
N TYR A 78 -2.34 -7.75 -15.36
CA TYR A 78 -2.17 -7.75 -13.92
C TYR A 78 -3.15 -6.81 -13.26
N GLU A 79 -3.73 -7.26 -12.15
CA GLU A 79 -4.50 -6.43 -11.22
C GLU A 79 -3.74 -6.36 -9.90
N ARG A 80 -3.53 -5.14 -9.40
CA ARG A 80 -2.71 -4.86 -8.22
C ARG A 80 -3.36 -3.82 -7.33
N PHE A 81 -3.30 -4.06 -6.04
CA PHE A 81 -3.73 -3.11 -5.02
C PHE A 81 -2.63 -2.10 -4.72
N LEU A 82 -2.97 -0.81 -4.66
CA LEU A 82 -2.02 0.28 -4.38
C LEU A 82 -2.15 0.89 -2.98
N GLY A 83 -3.31 0.74 -2.34
CA GLY A 83 -3.53 1.28 -1.01
C GLY A 83 -4.98 1.70 -0.75
N PHE A 84 -5.20 2.15 0.49
CA PHE A 84 -6.43 2.79 0.93
C PHE A 84 -6.22 4.30 1.08
N VAL A 85 -7.28 5.06 0.85
CA VAL A 85 -7.36 6.48 1.15
C VAL A 85 -8.48 6.70 2.14
N ASP A 86 -8.19 7.42 3.23
CA ASP A 86 -9.22 7.80 4.21
C ASP A 86 -10.13 8.86 3.62
N VAL A 87 -11.43 8.57 3.58
CA VAL A 87 -12.50 9.43 3.05
C VAL A 87 -13.60 9.66 4.09
N SER A 88 -13.28 9.46 5.37
CA SER A 88 -14.22 9.60 6.50
C SER A 88 -14.81 11.01 6.61
N GLU A 89 -14.08 12.05 6.19
CA GLU A 89 -14.54 13.43 6.29
C GLU A 89 -15.72 13.75 5.35
N LYS A 90 -15.66 13.28 4.09
CA LYS A 90 -16.65 13.57 3.03
C LYS A 90 -16.65 12.49 1.96
N GLN A 91 -17.81 11.86 1.71
CA GLN A 91 -18.01 10.88 0.63
C GLN A 91 -18.80 11.44 -0.58
N THR A 92 -18.79 12.75 -0.82
CA THR A 92 -19.39 13.29 -2.05
C THR A 92 -18.55 12.90 -3.27
N ALA A 93 -19.17 12.78 -4.45
CA ALA A 93 -18.46 12.43 -5.68
C ALA A 93 -17.23 13.33 -5.91
N ASP A 94 -17.37 14.65 -5.74
CA ASP A 94 -16.27 15.61 -5.89
C ASP A 94 -15.13 15.37 -4.90
N ALA A 95 -15.45 15.02 -3.64
CA ALA A 95 -14.44 14.76 -2.61
C ALA A 95 -13.66 13.47 -2.90
N LEU A 96 -14.35 12.42 -3.35
CA LEU A 96 -13.71 11.16 -3.74
C LEU A 96 -12.80 11.34 -4.96
N VAL A 97 -13.26 12.08 -5.98
CA VAL A 97 -12.45 12.38 -7.16
C VAL A 97 -11.22 13.20 -6.77
N LEU A 98 -11.37 14.21 -5.90
CA LEU A 98 -10.24 14.99 -5.40
C LEU A 98 -9.20 14.10 -4.71
N LYS A 99 -9.65 13.22 -3.80
CA LYS A 99 -8.78 12.28 -3.08
C LYS A 99 -8.09 11.29 -4.01
N LEU A 100 -8.79 10.82 -5.03
CA LEU A 100 -8.21 9.96 -6.06
C LEU A 100 -7.12 10.70 -6.86
N VAL A 101 -7.38 11.94 -7.30
CA VAL A 101 -6.39 12.75 -8.02
C VAL A 101 -5.17 13.05 -7.15
N GLU A 102 -5.37 13.40 -5.87
CA GLU A 102 -4.27 13.57 -4.90
C GLU A 102 -3.40 12.31 -4.80
N PHE A 103 -4.04 11.13 -4.74
CA PHE A 103 -3.34 9.84 -4.68
C PHE A 103 -2.53 9.55 -5.96
N LEU A 104 -3.09 9.83 -7.13
CA LEU A 104 -2.41 9.62 -8.41
C LEU A 104 -1.21 10.55 -8.58
N ASN A 105 -1.35 11.82 -8.22
CA ASN A 105 -0.26 12.80 -8.22
C ASN A 105 0.87 12.37 -7.28
N ALA A 106 0.53 11.93 -6.05
CA ALA A 106 1.51 11.44 -5.09
C ALA A 106 2.24 10.18 -5.59
N SER A 107 1.56 9.36 -6.40
CA SER A 107 2.10 8.14 -7.00
C SER A 107 2.77 8.37 -8.37
N LYS A 108 2.82 9.62 -8.88
CA LYS A 108 3.35 10.01 -10.19
C LYS A 108 2.67 9.33 -11.40
N LEU A 109 1.44 8.84 -11.20
CA LEU A 109 0.65 8.19 -12.25
C LEU A 109 -0.13 9.21 -13.10
N ASP A 110 -0.19 10.48 -12.67
CA ASP A 110 -0.82 11.60 -13.38
C ASP A 110 -0.17 11.95 -14.73
N LYS A 111 1.05 11.45 -14.95
CA LYS A 111 1.87 11.75 -16.13
C LYS A 111 1.77 10.72 -17.24
N ILE A 112 1.03 9.64 -17.00
CA ILE A 112 0.85 8.55 -17.94
C ILE A 112 -0.37 8.91 -18.80
N PRO A 113 -0.22 8.91 -20.14
CA PRO A 113 -1.24 9.42 -21.07
C PRO A 113 -2.54 8.60 -21.09
#